data_AF-A0A2U9CVL7-F1
#
_entry.id   AF-A0A2U9CVL7-F1
#
_cell.length_a   1.000
_cell.length_b   1.000
_cell.length_c   1.000
_cell.angle_alpha   90.00
_cell.angle_beta   90.00
_cell.angle_gamma   90.00
#
_symmetry.space_group_name_H-M   'P 1'
#
loop_
_entity.id
_entity.type
_entity.pdbx_description
1 polymer ?
#
loop_
_entity_poly.entity_id
_entity_poly.type
_entity_poly.pdbx_seq_one_letter_code
_entity_poly.pdbx_strand_id
1 'polypeptide(L)'
;MAFHSHIHRDPNGTYTFSSRPRPVENRSKYREAPPEQTQGNYGNIMYDRRVVRGNTYAQQFIPTAAQPDAAEMEMQQEIRRRAIARKRAREQSGPKTPEALQGRQHIDVQTELYLEELSEAIVGTDVDCQTDAFLDRPASPLFIPAKSGTDVETQIEDGELFNFDSEVQPVLEVLVGKTIEQSLLEVLEEEELACLRAQQRAYQELRNIELAEVQRLQEQERRHSEERVHRIAQQKEVLEKEREAAEKIAARAYTQQYLADLVPAVFKSLYSHGYFNDPVEKDIETNFFPWLMAEVNNTLERRYTARQLLDNIIHDVAKERLEGFKEAKSDE
;
A
#
# COMPACT_ATOMS: atom_id res chain seq x y z
N MET A 1 -9.33 11.22 36.97
CA MET A 1 -10.32 10.13 37.10
C MET A 1 -9.55 8.82 37.17
N ALA A 2 -9.57 8.16 38.32
CA ALA A 2 -8.82 6.93 38.57
C ALA A 2 -9.59 5.74 38.00
N PHE A 3 -9.06 5.10 36.96
CA PHE A 3 -9.70 3.94 36.33
C PHE A 3 -8.96 2.67 36.76
N HIS A 4 -9.69 1.81 37.47
CA HIS A 4 -9.24 0.49 37.90
C HIS A 4 -9.15 -0.43 36.69
N SER A 5 -8.06 -1.19 36.56
CA SER A 5 -7.97 -2.29 35.61
C SER A 5 -8.56 -3.55 36.27
N HIS A 6 -9.70 -4.00 35.75
CA HIS A 6 -10.28 -5.29 36.15
C HIS A 6 -9.49 -6.42 35.49
N ILE A 7 -8.84 -7.24 36.31
CA ILE A 7 -8.33 -8.55 35.92
C ILE A 7 -9.52 -9.52 36.03
N HIS A 8 -10.10 -9.90 34.91
CA HIS A 8 -11.01 -11.05 34.85
C HIS A 8 -10.16 -12.32 34.95
N ARG A 9 -10.45 -13.16 35.94
CA ARG A 9 -9.80 -14.45 36.15
C ARG A 9 -10.85 -15.53 35.89
N ASP A 10 -10.80 -16.14 34.71
CA ASP A 10 -11.62 -17.30 34.39
C ASP A 10 -11.16 -18.53 35.20
N PRO A 11 -12.06 -19.43 35.62
CA PRO A 11 -11.74 -20.57 36.50
C PRO A 11 -11.02 -21.74 35.79
N ASN A 12 -10.89 -21.72 34.46
CA ASN A 12 -10.12 -22.71 33.71
C ASN A 12 -8.74 -22.14 33.32
N GLY A 13 -7.69 -22.70 33.92
CA GLY A 13 -6.30 -22.23 33.88
C GLY A 13 -5.61 -22.28 32.52
N THR A 14 -6.06 -21.46 31.58
CA THR A 14 -5.34 -21.15 30.34
C THR A 14 -4.89 -19.70 30.40
N TYR A 15 -3.57 -19.49 30.48
CA TYR A 15 -2.97 -18.15 30.53
C TYR A 15 -3.05 -17.50 29.14
N THR A 16 -4.03 -16.62 28.93
CA THR A 16 -4.19 -15.88 27.67
C THR A 16 -3.56 -14.50 27.83
N PHE A 17 -2.37 -14.29 27.24
CA PHE A 17 -1.71 -13.00 27.20
C PHE A 17 -2.30 -12.15 26.07
N SER A 18 -3.10 -11.13 26.41
CA SER A 18 -3.58 -10.13 25.44
C SER A 18 -2.96 -8.76 25.71
N SER A 19 -2.08 -8.28 24.83
CA SER A 19 -1.64 -6.88 24.82
C SER A 19 -2.48 -6.09 23.81
N ARG A 20 -3.12 -5.00 24.24
CA ARG A 20 -3.75 -4.06 23.29
C ARG A 20 -2.69 -3.48 22.35
N PRO A 21 -2.93 -3.38 21.03
CA PRO A 21 -1.95 -2.80 20.12
C PRO A 21 -1.71 -1.34 20.50
N ARG A 22 -0.46 -1.01 20.85
CA ARG A 22 -0.02 0.38 21.03
C ARG A 22 0.47 0.92 19.69
N PRO A 23 -0.02 2.09 19.24
CA PRO A 23 0.53 2.73 18.06
C PRO A 23 2.02 3.07 18.29
N VAL A 24 2.82 2.88 17.25
CA VAL A 24 4.24 3.24 17.24
C VAL A 24 4.34 4.76 17.35
N GLU A 25 4.94 5.28 18.42
CA GLU A 25 5.16 6.72 18.53
C GLU A 25 6.13 7.21 17.46
N ASN A 26 5.72 8.25 16.73
CA ASN A 26 6.54 8.89 15.71
C ASN A 26 7.77 9.53 16.38
N ARG A 27 8.95 8.95 16.15
CA ARG A 27 10.23 9.62 16.46
C ARG A 27 10.33 10.92 15.67
N SER A 28 10.50 12.03 16.37
CA SER A 28 10.88 13.30 15.75
C SER A 28 12.24 13.18 15.06
N LYS A 29 12.34 13.71 13.84
CA LYS A 29 13.60 13.83 13.11
C LYS A 29 14.38 15.04 13.63
N TYR A 30 15.54 14.74 14.20
CA TYR A 30 16.72 15.59 14.35
C TYR A 30 16.58 16.96 15.04
N ARG A 31 17.25 17.05 16.19
CA ARG A 31 17.70 18.27 16.91
C ARG A 31 16.71 18.94 17.87
N GLU A 32 16.16 18.19 18.82
CA GLU A 32 15.83 18.72 20.16
C GLU A 32 16.14 17.66 21.23
N ALA A 33 16.59 18.11 22.41
CA ALA A 33 16.96 17.24 23.53
C ALA A 33 15.72 16.60 24.15
N PRO A 34 15.74 15.30 24.49
CA PRO A 34 14.56 14.61 25.02
C PRO A 34 14.21 15.12 26.43
N PRO A 35 12.93 15.33 26.76
CA PRO A 35 12.51 15.44 28.16
C PRO A 35 12.77 14.09 28.85
N GLU A 36 13.19 14.12 30.12
CA GLU A 36 13.38 12.94 30.97
C GLU A 36 12.08 12.16 31.10
N GLN A 37 11.82 11.28 30.14
CA GLN A 37 10.85 10.22 30.25
C GLN A 37 11.54 9.08 31.00
N THR A 38 10.97 8.73 32.14
CA THR A 38 11.30 7.60 33.00
C THR A 38 11.62 6.39 32.13
N GLN A 39 12.92 6.12 31.97
CA GLN A 39 13.39 4.87 31.41
C GLN A 39 12.80 3.77 32.28
N GLY A 40 11.89 2.98 31.74
CA GLY A 40 11.46 1.76 32.40
C GLY A 40 12.71 0.97 32.73
N ASN A 41 12.99 0.81 34.02
CA ASN A 41 14.10 -0.01 34.49
C ASN A 41 13.95 -1.39 33.86
N TYR A 42 14.75 -1.69 32.84
CA TYR A 42 14.87 -3.03 32.32
C TYR A 42 15.44 -3.88 33.45
N GLY A 43 14.57 -4.70 34.04
CA GLY A 43 14.95 -5.64 35.09
C GLY A 43 16.08 -6.53 34.58
N ASN A 44 17.20 -6.51 35.27
CA ASN A 44 18.38 -7.24 34.84
C ASN A 44 18.06 -8.75 34.89
N ILE A 45 17.99 -9.39 33.73
CA ILE A 45 17.54 -10.79 33.53
C ILE A 45 18.36 -11.73 34.44
N MET A 46 19.63 -11.35 34.66
CA MET A 46 20.50 -11.46 35.85
C MET A 46 19.92 -12.06 37.14
N TYR A 47 18.81 -11.50 37.61
CA TYR A 47 18.27 -11.77 38.94
C TYR A 47 16.78 -12.10 38.90
N ASP A 48 16.22 -12.29 37.70
CA ASP A 48 14.82 -12.65 37.53
C ASP A 48 14.61 -14.12 37.91
N ARG A 49 13.86 -14.34 39.00
CA ARG A 49 13.54 -15.68 39.53
C ARG A 49 12.68 -16.51 38.57
N ARG A 50 12.08 -15.89 37.54
CA ARG A 50 11.32 -16.58 36.49
C ARG A 50 12.21 -17.21 35.43
N VAL A 51 13.47 -16.76 35.33
CA VAL A 51 14.40 -17.22 34.31
C VAL A 51 15.24 -18.35 34.89
N VAL A 52 14.82 -19.58 34.60
CA VAL A 52 15.53 -20.80 35.02
C VAL A 52 16.80 -20.93 34.20
N ARG A 53 17.96 -20.86 34.85
CA ARG A 53 19.27 -21.05 34.20
C ARG A 53 19.79 -22.45 34.52
N GLY A 54 19.84 -23.31 33.51
CA GLY A 54 20.28 -24.69 33.65
C GLY A 54 19.63 -25.59 32.59
N ASN A 55 20.09 -26.84 32.53
CA ASN A 55 19.57 -27.83 31.58
C ASN A 55 18.19 -28.36 32.07
N THR A 56 17.17 -28.30 31.22
CA THR A 56 15.75 -28.52 31.60
C THR A 56 15.32 -29.99 31.70
N TYR A 57 16.23 -30.94 31.44
CA TYR A 57 15.92 -32.37 31.41
C TYR A 57 15.69 -33.03 32.79
N ALA A 58 16.01 -32.35 33.90
CA ALA A 58 15.87 -32.91 35.25
C ALA A 58 14.70 -32.31 36.06
N GLN A 59 13.80 -31.54 35.44
CA GLN A 59 12.59 -31.10 36.12
C GLN A 59 11.56 -32.23 36.12
N GLN A 60 11.37 -32.84 37.29
CA GLN A 60 10.15 -33.60 37.57
C GLN A 60 8.98 -32.62 37.49
N PHE A 61 8.23 -32.67 36.39
CA PHE A 61 6.96 -31.97 36.27
C PHE A 61 5.99 -32.60 37.27
N ILE A 62 5.76 -31.92 38.39
CA ILE A 62 4.67 -32.26 39.31
C ILE A 62 3.37 -31.84 38.60
N PRO A 63 2.45 -32.77 38.28
CA PRO A 63 1.17 -32.41 37.68
C PRO A 63 0.39 -31.50 38.64
N THR A 64 -0.08 -30.36 38.13
CA THR A 64 -0.85 -29.35 38.90
C THR A 64 -2.19 -29.86 39.47
N ALA A 65 -2.53 -31.13 39.26
CA ALA A 65 -3.76 -31.76 39.75
C ALA A 65 -3.55 -32.74 40.93
N ALA A 66 -2.31 -33.03 41.35
CA ALA A 66 -2.08 -33.83 42.55
C ALA A 66 -1.96 -32.89 43.76
N GLN A 67 -3.01 -32.80 44.59
CA GLN A 67 -2.79 -32.29 45.95
C GLN A 67 -1.77 -33.21 46.63
N PRO A 68 -0.69 -32.69 47.21
CA PRO A 68 0.24 -33.53 47.95
C PRO A 68 -0.50 -34.12 49.14
N ASP A 69 -0.40 -35.44 49.31
CA ASP A 69 -1.00 -36.17 50.42
C ASP A 69 -0.63 -35.47 51.74
N ALA A 70 -1.63 -35.15 52.57
CA ALA A 70 -1.40 -34.39 53.80
C ALA A 70 -0.36 -35.06 54.73
N ALA A 71 -0.28 -36.39 54.66
CA ALA A 71 0.69 -37.22 55.37
C ALA A 71 2.14 -36.99 54.91
N GLU A 72 2.40 -36.76 53.62
CA GLU A 72 3.75 -36.52 53.10
C GLU A 72 4.26 -35.12 53.48
N MET A 73 3.36 -34.12 53.51
CA MET A 73 3.70 -32.78 54.00
C MET A 73 3.98 -32.78 55.50
N GLU A 74 3.22 -33.53 56.30
CA GLU A 74 3.43 -33.65 57.74
C GLU A 74 4.77 -34.35 58.04
N MET A 75 5.08 -35.45 57.33
CA MET A 75 6.35 -36.15 57.47
C MET A 75 7.56 -35.28 57.06
N GLN A 76 7.45 -34.49 55.99
CA GLN A 76 8.50 -33.55 55.59
C GLN A 76 8.70 -32.41 56.60
N GLN A 77 7.62 -31.90 57.20
CA GLN A 77 7.70 -30.90 58.25
C GLN A 77 8.32 -31.47 59.53
N GLU A 78 8.00 -32.70 59.88
CA GLU A 78 8.55 -33.39 61.05
C GLU A 78 10.04 -33.71 60.90
N ILE A 79 10.46 -34.18 59.71
CA ILE A 79 11.88 -34.38 59.36
C ILE A 79 12.64 -33.05 59.46
N ARG A 80 12.07 -31.96 58.94
CA ARG A 80 12.68 -30.63 59.01
C ARG A 80 12.79 -30.13 60.45
N ARG A 81 11.77 -30.37 61.28
CA ARG A 81 11.76 -30.01 62.70
C ARG A 81 12.79 -30.81 63.51
N ARG A 82 12.92 -32.11 63.23
CA ARG A 82 13.91 -33.00 63.84
C ARG A 82 15.35 -32.63 63.43
N ALA A 83 15.57 -32.24 62.17
CA ALA A 83 16.86 -31.76 61.70
C ALA A 83 17.28 -30.45 62.40
N ILE A 84 16.37 -29.50 62.58
CA ILE A 84 16.62 -28.25 63.30
C ILE A 84 16.91 -28.51 64.79
N ALA A 85 16.15 -29.40 65.43
CA ALA A 85 16.39 -29.80 66.82
C ALA A 85 17.76 -30.46 67.01
N ARG A 86 18.16 -31.35 66.08
CA ARG A 86 19.48 -32.01 66.09
C ARG A 86 20.62 -31.01 65.88
N LYS A 87 20.40 -29.98 65.04
CA LYS A 87 21.38 -28.90 64.84
C LYS A 87 21.54 -28.03 66.09
N ARG A 88 20.43 -27.66 66.76
CA ARG A 88 20.45 -26.92 68.03
C ARG A 88 21.08 -27.72 69.18
N ALA A 89 20.79 -29.03 69.27
CA ALA A 89 21.41 -29.90 70.27
C ALA A 89 22.93 -29.98 70.08
N ARG A 90 23.39 -30.09 68.82
CA ARG A 90 24.82 -30.10 68.49
C ARG A 90 25.52 -28.76 68.73
N GLU A 91 24.81 -27.64 68.60
CA GLU A 91 25.30 -26.30 68.96
C GLU A 91 25.34 -26.08 70.48
N GLN A 92 24.46 -26.73 71.26
CA GLN A 92 24.48 -26.67 72.73
C GLN A 92 25.44 -27.68 73.39
N SER A 93 25.75 -28.79 72.72
CA SER A 93 26.73 -29.80 73.16
C SER A 93 28.03 -29.71 72.35
N GLY A 94 28.55 -28.50 72.14
CA GLY A 94 29.93 -28.31 71.71
C GLY A 94 30.92 -28.56 72.87
N PRO A 95 32.03 -29.28 72.66
CA PRO A 95 33.05 -29.48 73.69
C PRO A 95 33.71 -28.15 74.08
N LYS A 96 33.78 -27.86 75.39
CA LYS A 96 34.50 -26.71 75.97
C LYS A 96 36.02 -26.93 75.97
N THR A 97 36.62 -27.12 74.81
CA THR A 97 38.08 -27.02 74.64
C THR A 97 38.42 -25.61 74.14
N PRO A 98 39.22 -24.81 74.87
CA PRO A 98 39.61 -23.47 74.44
C PRO A 98 40.46 -23.51 73.15
N GLU A 99 40.37 -22.46 72.34
CA GLU A 99 41.03 -22.35 71.04
C GLU A 99 42.57 -22.34 71.18
N ALA A 100 43.26 -22.97 70.22
CA ALA A 100 44.71 -23.15 70.23
C ALA A 100 45.47 -21.82 70.09
N LEU A 101 46.48 -21.59 70.92
CA LEU A 101 47.34 -20.39 70.84
C LEU A 101 48.20 -20.38 69.56
N GLN A 102 48.38 -19.19 68.99
CA GLN A 102 49.01 -18.98 67.69
C GLN A 102 50.44 -19.56 67.64
N GLY A 103 50.66 -20.55 66.77
CA GLY A 103 51.95 -21.22 66.56
C GLY A 103 52.08 -22.64 67.10
N ARG A 104 51.02 -23.24 67.67
CA ARG A 104 50.98 -24.65 68.06
C ARG A 104 49.71 -25.34 67.54
N GLN A 105 49.86 -26.54 66.96
CA GLN A 105 48.75 -27.38 66.54
C GLN A 105 48.42 -28.38 67.66
N HIS A 106 47.13 -28.57 67.95
CA HIS A 106 46.67 -29.61 68.88
C HIS A 106 46.69 -30.96 68.17
N ILE A 107 47.14 -32.00 68.88
CA ILE A 107 47.12 -33.40 68.43
C ILE A 107 46.03 -34.11 69.23
N ASP A 108 45.18 -34.85 68.54
CA ASP A 108 44.13 -35.65 69.15
C ASP A 108 44.75 -36.91 69.77
N VAL A 109 44.62 -37.05 71.09
CA VAL A 109 45.06 -38.22 71.85
C VAL A 109 43.84 -39.08 72.15
N GLN A 110 43.92 -40.39 71.87
CA GLN A 110 42.86 -41.35 72.20
C GLN A 110 42.60 -41.37 73.71
N THR A 111 41.51 -40.74 74.14
CA THR A 111 41.02 -40.74 75.53
C THR A 111 39.72 -41.53 75.69
N GLU A 112 39.39 -42.37 74.71
CA GLU A 112 38.26 -43.27 74.79
C GLU A 112 38.59 -44.44 75.74
N LEU A 113 37.66 -44.77 76.65
CA LEU A 113 37.79 -45.90 77.58
C LEU A 113 37.82 -47.20 76.76
N TYR A 114 38.97 -47.89 76.71
CA TYR A 114 39.20 -49.06 75.84
C TYR A 114 39.20 -50.41 76.59
N LEU A 115 38.65 -50.46 77.81
CA LEU A 115 38.62 -51.66 78.64
C LEU A 115 37.17 -52.07 78.95
N GLU A 116 36.83 -53.30 78.60
CA GLU A 116 35.57 -53.97 78.96
C GLU A 116 35.71 -54.61 80.36
N GLU A 117 34.78 -54.32 81.28
CA GLU A 117 34.75 -54.95 82.61
C GLU A 117 34.11 -56.35 82.52
N LEU A 118 34.90 -57.40 82.75
CA LEU A 118 34.42 -58.76 83.00
C LEU A 118 34.25 -58.96 84.51
N SER A 119 33.02 -59.09 84.99
CA SER A 119 32.68 -59.28 86.41
C SER A 119 32.48 -60.76 86.76
N GLU A 120 33.58 -61.46 87.05
CA GLU A 120 33.53 -62.80 87.64
C GLU A 120 33.62 -62.67 89.18
N ALA A 121 32.50 -62.85 89.87
CA ALA A 121 32.43 -62.73 91.33
C ALA A 121 32.83 -64.04 92.00
N ILE A 122 33.93 -64.02 92.75
CA ILE A 122 34.45 -65.15 93.52
C ILE A 122 33.73 -65.20 94.88
N VAL A 123 33.23 -66.37 95.25
CA VAL A 123 32.43 -66.63 96.45
C VAL A 123 33.31 -66.62 97.72
N GLY A 124 33.07 -65.66 98.60
CA GLY A 124 33.57 -65.67 99.99
C GLY A 124 32.55 -66.33 100.91
N THR A 125 32.98 -67.31 101.70
CA THR A 125 32.19 -67.90 102.78
C THR A 125 32.35 -67.08 104.04
N ASP A 126 31.27 -66.46 104.49
CA ASP A 126 31.10 -66.00 105.87
C ASP A 126 29.78 -66.54 106.43
N VAL A 127 29.85 -66.95 107.70
CA VAL A 127 28.81 -67.63 108.46
C VAL A 127 28.36 -66.66 109.55
N ASP A 128 27.07 -66.31 109.58
CA ASP A 128 26.38 -65.85 110.79
C ASP A 128 24.85 -65.85 110.66
N CYS A 129 24.20 -65.72 111.82
CA CYS A 129 22.97 -66.38 112.26
C CYS A 129 21.62 -65.87 111.69
N GLN A 130 20.68 -66.82 111.68
CA GLN A 130 19.27 -66.74 111.30
C GLN A 130 18.44 -65.69 112.09
N THR A 131 17.98 -64.67 111.38
CA THR A 131 16.69 -63.98 111.61
C THR A 131 16.04 -63.76 110.24
N ASP A 132 14.88 -64.37 110.01
CA ASP A 132 14.17 -64.29 108.73
C ASP A 132 13.51 -62.91 108.59
N ALA A 133 14.12 -62.03 107.79
CA ALA A 133 13.51 -60.77 107.42
C ALA A 133 12.49 -61.06 106.30
N PHE A 134 11.21 -61.09 106.64
CA PHE A 134 10.10 -61.16 105.67
C PHE A 134 10.28 -60.07 104.60
N LEU A 135 10.80 -60.44 103.43
CA LEU A 135 10.86 -59.58 102.25
C LEU A 135 9.47 -59.54 101.62
N ASP A 136 8.90 -58.34 101.49
CA ASP A 136 7.63 -58.13 100.80
C ASP A 136 7.72 -58.61 99.34
N ARG A 137 6.74 -59.44 98.95
CA ARG A 137 6.59 -59.92 97.57
C ARG A 137 6.44 -58.71 96.64
N PRO A 138 7.13 -58.65 95.47
CA PRO A 138 6.89 -57.60 94.50
C PRO A 138 5.40 -57.59 94.09
N ALA A 139 4.84 -56.38 93.91
CA ALA A 139 3.43 -56.20 93.58
C ALA A 139 3.06 -57.08 92.38
N SER A 140 2.07 -57.96 92.55
CA SER A 140 1.57 -58.80 91.47
C SER A 140 1.12 -57.93 90.30
N PRO A 141 1.46 -58.28 89.04
CA PRO A 141 1.06 -57.49 87.88
C PRO A 141 -0.46 -57.29 87.88
N LEU A 142 -0.91 -56.07 87.56
CA LEU A 142 -2.32 -55.73 87.49
C LEU A 142 -2.99 -56.64 86.46
N PHE A 143 -3.98 -57.40 86.89
CA PHE A 143 -4.80 -58.21 86.00
C PHE A 143 -5.63 -57.28 85.10
N ILE A 144 -5.32 -57.26 83.81
CA ILE A 144 -6.15 -56.63 82.78
C ILE A 144 -7.12 -57.69 82.27
N PRO A 145 -8.42 -57.59 82.54
CA PRO A 145 -9.39 -58.53 82.00
C PRO A 145 -9.36 -58.53 80.48
N ALA A 146 -9.48 -59.70 79.85
CA ALA A 146 -9.70 -59.78 78.41
C ALA A 146 -10.96 -58.98 78.06
N LYS A 147 -10.94 -58.22 76.96
CA LYS A 147 -12.12 -57.50 76.48
C LYS A 147 -13.27 -58.51 76.33
N SER A 148 -14.29 -58.38 77.15
CA SER A 148 -15.51 -59.19 77.08
C SER A 148 -16.60 -58.37 76.42
N GLY A 149 -16.64 -58.44 75.09
CA GLY A 149 -17.66 -57.84 74.22
C GLY A 149 -17.55 -58.47 72.84
N THR A 150 -18.66 -58.64 72.14
CA THR A 150 -18.64 -59.04 70.73
C THR A 150 -18.35 -57.81 69.88
N ASP A 151 -17.21 -57.81 69.19
CA ASP A 151 -16.88 -56.78 68.21
C ASP A 151 -17.83 -56.90 67.02
N VAL A 152 -18.47 -55.80 66.63
CA VAL A 152 -19.36 -55.71 65.46
C VAL A 152 -18.84 -54.57 64.59
N GLU A 153 -18.56 -54.87 63.33
CA GLU A 153 -18.29 -53.86 62.31
C GLU A 153 -19.52 -53.69 61.42
N THR A 154 -19.79 -52.45 61.03
CA THR A 154 -20.82 -52.11 60.05
C THR A 154 -20.15 -51.33 58.94
N GLN A 155 -20.20 -51.87 57.72
CA GLN A 155 -19.69 -51.24 56.51
C GLN A 155 -20.85 -51.03 55.54
N ILE A 156 -20.86 -49.88 54.88
CA ILE A 156 -21.77 -49.59 53.78
C ILE A 156 -21.06 -50.01 52.50
N GLU A 157 -21.69 -50.87 51.71
CA GLU A 157 -21.14 -51.37 50.45
C GLU A 157 -21.45 -50.43 49.28
N ASP A 158 -20.68 -50.56 48.21
CA ASP A 158 -20.85 -49.72 47.01
C ASP A 158 -22.27 -49.88 46.44
N GLY A 159 -23.01 -48.77 46.40
CA GLY A 159 -24.37 -48.69 45.86
C GLY A 159 -25.50 -48.83 46.90
N GLU A 160 -25.21 -49.12 48.16
CA GLU A 160 -26.25 -49.30 49.20
C GLU A 160 -26.98 -47.98 49.56
N LEU A 161 -26.34 -46.82 49.33
CA LEU A 161 -26.92 -45.50 49.54
C LEU A 161 -27.29 -44.76 48.24
N PHE A 162 -27.21 -45.43 47.08
CA PHE A 162 -27.49 -44.77 45.80
C PHE A 162 -28.99 -44.48 45.63
N ASN A 163 -29.32 -43.20 45.43
CA ASN A 163 -30.67 -42.77 45.09
C ASN A 163 -30.69 -42.21 43.66
N PHE A 164 -31.29 -42.95 42.74
CA PHE A 164 -31.35 -42.58 41.33
C PHE A 164 -31.96 -41.20 41.10
N ASP A 165 -33.05 -40.88 41.80
CA ASP A 165 -33.80 -39.64 41.58
C ASP A 165 -33.00 -38.38 41.96
N SER A 166 -32.08 -38.48 42.94
CA SER A 166 -31.18 -37.38 43.29
C SER A 166 -29.95 -37.33 42.39
N GLU A 167 -29.38 -38.48 42.06
CA GLU A 167 -28.12 -38.57 41.30
C GLU A 167 -28.30 -38.28 39.80
N VAL A 168 -29.50 -38.50 39.23
CA VAL A 168 -29.78 -38.21 37.81
C VAL A 168 -30.06 -36.73 37.54
N GLN A 169 -30.44 -35.95 38.55
CA GLN A 169 -30.82 -34.55 38.39
C GLN A 169 -29.74 -33.69 37.69
N PRO A 170 -28.45 -33.73 38.10
CA PRO A 170 -27.42 -32.94 37.45
C PRO A 170 -27.18 -33.35 35.99
N VAL A 171 -27.33 -34.65 35.69
CA VAL A 171 -27.18 -35.17 34.32
C VAL A 171 -28.30 -34.66 33.44
N LEU A 172 -29.54 -34.76 33.91
CA LEU A 172 -30.72 -34.27 33.19
C LEU A 172 -30.69 -32.75 33.00
N GLU A 173 -30.28 -31.99 34.02
CA GLU A 173 -30.15 -30.54 33.93
C GLU A 173 -29.16 -30.12 32.85
N VAL A 174 -27.99 -30.76 32.80
CA VAL A 174 -26.99 -30.48 31.76
C VAL A 174 -27.50 -30.89 30.38
N LEU A 175 -28.15 -32.05 30.26
CA LEU A 175 -28.61 -32.57 28.97
C LEU A 175 -29.75 -31.71 28.39
N VAL A 176 -30.73 -31.37 29.22
CA VAL A 176 -31.84 -30.47 28.83
C VAL A 176 -31.31 -29.06 28.58
N GLY A 177 -30.44 -28.54 29.45
CA GLY A 177 -29.83 -27.22 29.29
C GLY A 177 -29.06 -27.11 27.98
N LYS A 178 -28.21 -28.09 27.68
CA LYS A 178 -27.40 -28.09 26.45
C LYS A 178 -28.24 -28.25 25.19
N THR A 179 -29.27 -29.11 25.22
CA THR A 179 -30.17 -29.29 24.06
C THR A 179 -30.96 -28.02 23.75
N ILE A 180 -31.48 -27.34 24.77
CA ILE A 180 -32.19 -26.06 24.59
C ILE A 180 -31.23 -24.98 24.09
N GLU A 181 -30.07 -24.83 24.73
CA GLU A 181 -29.06 -23.84 24.32
C GLU A 181 -28.62 -24.04 22.87
N GLN A 182 -28.33 -25.28 22.48
CA GLN A 182 -27.95 -25.61 21.11
C GLN A 182 -29.08 -25.32 20.13
N SER A 183 -30.32 -25.73 20.43
CA SER A 183 -31.47 -25.47 19.57
C SER A 183 -31.74 -23.98 19.37
N LEU A 184 -31.55 -23.17 20.42
CA LEU A 184 -31.72 -21.73 20.35
C LEU A 184 -30.65 -21.08 19.46
N LEU A 185 -29.39 -21.50 19.59
CA LEU A 185 -28.29 -21.00 18.75
C LEU A 185 -28.52 -21.36 17.28
N GLU A 186 -28.93 -22.59 16.99
CA GLU A 186 -29.21 -23.03 15.61
C GLU A 186 -30.34 -22.20 14.97
N VAL A 187 -31.44 -21.96 15.68
CA VAL A 187 -32.56 -21.14 15.17
C VAL A 187 -32.12 -19.70 14.92
N LEU A 188 -31.34 -19.10 15.83
CA LEU A 188 -30.82 -17.74 15.66
C LEU A 188 -29.90 -17.65 14.43
N GLU A 189 -29.00 -18.62 14.25
CA GLU A 189 -28.13 -18.68 13.07
C GLU A 189 -28.92 -18.82 11.76
N GLU A 190 -29.98 -19.64 11.76
CA GLU A 190 -30.85 -19.80 10.59
C GLU A 190 -31.59 -18.50 10.24
N GLU A 191 -32.11 -17.78 11.23
CA GLU A 191 -32.78 -16.49 11.03
C GLU A 191 -31.81 -15.42 10.51
N GLU A 192 -30.60 -15.35 11.08
CA GLU A 192 -29.55 -14.43 10.61
C GLU A 192 -29.16 -14.73 9.16
N LEU A 193 -28.93 -16.00 8.82
CA LEU A 193 -28.64 -16.42 7.44
C LEU A 193 -29.79 -16.10 6.48
N ALA A 194 -31.05 -16.26 6.90
CA ALA A 194 -32.21 -15.91 6.11
C ALA A 194 -32.28 -14.40 5.85
N CYS A 195 -32.00 -13.58 6.86
CA CYS A 195 -31.94 -12.12 6.75
C CYS A 195 -30.85 -11.66 5.78
N LEU A 196 -29.63 -12.18 5.93
CA LEU A 196 -28.50 -11.88 5.03
C LEU A 196 -28.79 -12.27 3.58
N ARG A 197 -29.39 -13.46 3.36
CA ARG A 197 -29.80 -13.91 2.02
C ARG A 197 -30.89 -13.03 1.42
N ALA A 198 -31.84 -12.55 2.22
CA ALA A 198 -32.87 -11.63 1.76
C ALA A 198 -32.27 -10.28 1.35
N GLN A 199 -31.38 -9.73 2.18
CA GLN A 199 -30.65 -8.49 1.88
C GLN A 199 -29.81 -8.62 0.61
N GLN A 200 -29.08 -9.73 0.45
CA GLN A 200 -28.26 -9.98 -0.73
C GLN A 200 -29.12 -10.04 -2.01
N ARG A 201 -30.27 -10.72 -1.97
CA ARG A 201 -31.21 -10.77 -3.10
C ARG A 201 -31.74 -9.39 -3.47
N ALA A 202 -32.21 -8.62 -2.48
CA ALA A 202 -32.69 -7.25 -2.71
C ALA A 202 -31.60 -6.34 -3.33
N TYR A 203 -30.36 -6.45 -2.84
CA TYR A 203 -29.23 -5.71 -3.40
C TYR A 203 -28.91 -6.13 -4.84
N GLN A 204 -28.93 -7.44 -5.14
CA GLN A 204 -28.71 -7.95 -6.49
C GLN A 204 -29.79 -7.50 -7.46
N GLU A 205 -31.06 -7.51 -7.05
CA GLU A 205 -32.18 -7.01 -7.85
C GLU A 205 -31.99 -5.53 -8.19
N LEU A 206 -31.70 -4.70 -7.19
CA LEU A 206 -31.44 -3.27 -7.38
C LEU A 206 -30.25 -3.02 -8.30
N ARG A 207 -29.13 -3.72 -8.07
CA ARG A 207 -27.93 -3.63 -8.92
C ARG A 207 -28.21 -4.03 -10.38
N ASN A 208 -29.03 -5.05 -10.59
CA ASN A 208 -29.40 -5.49 -11.94
C ASN A 208 -30.29 -4.46 -12.65
N ILE A 209 -31.20 -3.81 -11.92
CA ILE A 209 -32.02 -2.71 -12.43
C ILE A 209 -31.14 -1.52 -12.81
N GLU A 210 -30.26 -1.09 -11.92
CA GLU A 210 -29.33 0.02 -12.17
C GLU A 210 -28.43 -0.27 -13.38
N LEU A 211 -27.90 -1.49 -13.48
CA LEU A 211 -27.04 -1.88 -14.61
C LEU A 211 -27.81 -1.86 -15.94
N ALA A 212 -29.06 -2.34 -15.96
CA ALA A 212 -29.90 -2.27 -17.15
C ALA A 212 -30.22 -0.81 -17.55
N GLU A 213 -30.47 0.07 -16.58
CA GLU A 213 -30.70 1.49 -16.83
C GLU A 213 -29.45 2.20 -17.37
N VAL A 214 -28.29 1.95 -16.77
CA VAL A 214 -27.01 2.50 -17.25
C VAL A 214 -26.73 2.05 -18.68
N GLN A 215 -26.95 0.78 -19.02
CA GLN A 215 -26.78 0.29 -20.40
C GLN A 215 -27.73 0.99 -21.38
N ARG A 216 -28.99 1.21 -20.99
CA ARG A 216 -29.97 1.94 -21.81
C ARG A 216 -29.51 3.38 -22.08
N LEU A 217 -29.01 4.07 -21.06
CA LEU A 217 -28.51 5.45 -21.17
C LEU A 217 -27.23 5.53 -22.00
N GLN A 218 -26.31 4.58 -21.82
CA GLN A 218 -25.07 4.51 -22.60
C GLN A 218 -25.35 4.32 -24.10
N GLU A 219 -26.28 3.42 -24.46
CA GLU A 219 -26.64 3.21 -25.86
C GLU A 219 -27.35 4.43 -26.46
N GLN A 220 -28.17 5.14 -25.69
CA GLN A 220 -28.77 6.41 -26.11
C GLN A 220 -27.69 7.49 -26.36
N GLU A 221 -26.74 7.63 -25.44
CA GLU A 221 -25.63 8.58 -25.59
C GLU A 221 -24.73 8.21 -26.78
N ARG A 222 -24.50 6.91 -27.01
CA ARG A 222 -23.76 6.41 -28.19
C ARG A 222 -24.43 6.90 -29.48
N ARG A 223 -25.74 6.68 -29.63
CA ARG A 223 -26.49 7.14 -30.83
C ARG A 223 -26.43 8.67 -31.00
N HIS A 224 -26.62 9.42 -29.92
CA HIS A 224 -26.60 10.88 -29.97
C HIS A 224 -25.21 11.43 -30.28
N SER A 225 -24.15 10.83 -29.73
CA SER A 225 -22.77 11.20 -30.02
C SER A 225 -22.40 10.90 -31.47
N GLU A 226 -22.81 9.74 -32.01
CA GLU A 226 -22.64 9.39 -33.42
C GLU A 226 -23.36 10.41 -34.34
N GLU A 227 -24.62 10.73 -34.04
CA GLU A 227 -25.36 11.74 -34.81
C GLU A 227 -24.69 13.12 -34.73
N ARG A 228 -24.25 13.53 -33.54
CA ARG A 228 -23.52 14.80 -33.34
C ARG A 228 -22.25 14.84 -34.19
N VAL A 229 -21.46 13.77 -34.20
CA VAL A 229 -20.24 13.68 -35.01
C VAL A 229 -20.57 13.78 -36.50
N HIS A 230 -21.61 13.09 -36.97
CA HIS A 230 -22.07 13.19 -38.36
C HIS A 230 -22.51 14.61 -38.72
N ARG A 231 -23.26 15.28 -37.85
CA ARG A 231 -23.69 16.68 -38.06
C ARG A 231 -22.52 17.65 -38.13
N ILE A 232 -21.53 17.50 -37.24
CA ILE A 232 -20.32 18.33 -37.25
C ILE A 232 -19.53 18.11 -38.55
N ALA A 233 -19.38 16.86 -39.00
CA ALA A 233 -18.70 16.55 -40.25
C ALA A 233 -19.40 17.20 -41.46
N GLN A 234 -20.73 17.09 -41.54
CA GLN A 234 -21.53 17.74 -42.58
C GLN A 234 -21.37 19.27 -42.56
N GLN A 235 -21.46 19.90 -41.39
CA GLN A 235 -21.29 21.35 -41.27
C GLN A 235 -19.89 21.80 -41.68
N LYS A 236 -18.86 21.03 -41.33
CA LYS A 236 -17.48 21.31 -41.73
C LYS A 236 -17.34 21.26 -43.26
N GLU A 237 -17.91 20.26 -43.92
CA GLU A 237 -17.89 20.17 -45.39
C GLU A 237 -18.63 21.35 -46.06
N VAL A 238 -19.76 21.77 -45.49
CA VAL A 238 -20.49 22.95 -45.99
C VAL A 238 -19.63 24.20 -45.86
N LEU A 239 -18.99 24.41 -44.70
CA LEU A 239 -18.15 25.57 -44.45
C LEU A 239 -16.93 25.63 -45.38
N GLU A 240 -16.26 24.50 -45.65
CA GLU A 240 -15.15 24.46 -46.61
C GLU A 240 -15.63 24.83 -48.02
N LYS A 241 -16.78 24.33 -48.46
CA LYS A 241 -17.37 24.69 -49.77
C LYS A 241 -17.77 26.17 -49.83
N GLU A 242 -18.31 26.72 -48.74
CA GLU A 242 -18.62 28.15 -48.64
C GLU A 242 -17.35 29.00 -48.72
N ARG A 243 -16.25 28.60 -48.06
CA ARG A 243 -14.97 29.29 -48.13
C ARG A 243 -14.43 29.28 -49.57
N GLU A 244 -14.41 28.12 -50.22
CA GLU A 244 -13.98 28.01 -51.62
C GLU A 244 -14.83 28.87 -52.56
N ALA A 245 -16.15 28.88 -52.36
CA ALA A 245 -17.05 29.70 -53.15
C ALA A 245 -16.80 31.19 -52.92
N ALA A 246 -16.61 31.62 -51.67
CA ALA A 246 -16.29 32.99 -51.32
C ALA A 246 -14.97 33.45 -51.94
N GLU A 247 -13.92 32.62 -51.87
CA GLU A 247 -12.62 32.89 -52.51
C GLU A 247 -12.75 33.03 -54.03
N LYS A 248 -13.49 32.13 -54.69
CA LYS A 248 -13.75 32.21 -56.15
C LYS A 248 -14.51 33.48 -56.52
N ILE A 249 -15.51 33.88 -55.74
CA ILE A 249 -16.26 35.11 -55.95
C ILE A 249 -15.36 36.34 -55.75
N ALA A 250 -14.54 36.35 -54.70
CA ALA A 250 -13.60 37.43 -54.42
C ALA A 250 -12.55 37.58 -55.54
N ALA A 251 -11.96 36.46 -56.01
CA ALA A 251 -11.01 36.47 -57.11
C ALA A 251 -11.65 36.97 -58.41
N ARG A 252 -12.90 36.57 -58.70
CA ARG A 252 -13.67 37.08 -59.84
C ARG A 252 -13.92 38.58 -59.73
N ALA A 253 -14.37 39.06 -58.57
CA ALA A 253 -14.62 40.48 -58.35
C ALA A 253 -13.32 41.31 -58.48
N TYR A 254 -12.22 40.82 -57.90
CA TYR A 254 -10.90 41.45 -58.00
C TYR A 254 -10.40 41.51 -59.44
N THR A 255 -10.47 40.40 -60.18
CA THR A 255 -10.06 40.39 -61.59
C THR A 255 -10.92 41.29 -62.46
N GLN A 256 -12.23 41.36 -62.22
CA GLN A 256 -13.11 42.30 -62.92
C GLN A 256 -12.74 43.76 -62.66
N GLN A 257 -12.49 44.14 -61.41
CA GLN A 257 -12.03 45.49 -61.06
C GLN A 257 -10.67 45.81 -61.68
N TYR A 258 -9.70 44.89 -61.56
CA TYR A 258 -8.37 45.08 -62.11
C TYR A 258 -8.37 45.20 -63.64
N LEU A 259 -9.12 44.33 -64.34
CA LEU A 259 -9.24 44.38 -65.79
C LEU A 259 -9.99 45.63 -66.26
N ALA A 260 -10.97 46.11 -65.52
CA ALA A 260 -11.68 47.34 -65.84
C ALA A 260 -10.75 48.56 -65.91
N ASP A 261 -9.71 48.60 -65.06
CA ASP A 261 -8.73 49.69 -65.05
C ASP A 261 -7.53 49.42 -65.99
N LEU A 262 -7.07 48.16 -66.06
CA LEU A 262 -5.93 47.77 -66.89
C LEU A 262 -6.23 47.94 -68.37
N VAL A 263 -7.41 47.52 -68.85
CA VAL A 263 -7.76 47.55 -70.27
C VAL A 263 -7.69 48.99 -70.82
N PRO A 264 -8.35 50.00 -70.23
CA PRO A 264 -8.21 51.39 -70.68
C PRO A 264 -6.79 51.93 -70.54
N ALA A 265 -6.03 51.57 -69.50
CA ALA A 265 -4.66 52.03 -69.32
C ALA A 265 -3.72 51.50 -70.42
N VAL A 266 -3.84 50.21 -70.75
CA VAL A 266 -3.10 49.58 -71.85
C VAL A 266 -3.52 50.18 -73.18
N PHE A 267 -4.82 50.34 -73.46
CA PHE A 267 -5.28 51.00 -74.69
C PHE A 267 -4.78 52.44 -74.81
N LYS A 268 -4.80 53.23 -73.74
CA LYS A 268 -4.24 54.59 -73.72
C LYS A 268 -2.73 54.59 -73.99
N SER A 269 -1.99 53.66 -73.39
CA SER A 269 -0.56 53.51 -73.63
C SER A 269 -0.28 53.12 -75.09
N LEU A 270 -0.96 52.12 -75.65
CA LEU A 270 -0.78 51.75 -77.05
C LEU A 270 -1.18 52.90 -78.01
N TYR A 271 -2.21 53.66 -77.67
CA TYR A 271 -2.62 54.84 -78.44
C TYR A 271 -1.55 55.93 -78.37
N SER A 272 -0.99 56.23 -77.20
CA SER A 272 0.07 57.22 -77.04
C SER A 272 1.39 56.83 -77.73
N HIS A 273 1.66 55.53 -77.83
CA HIS A 273 2.83 55.00 -78.54
C HIS A 273 2.60 54.85 -80.06
N GLY A 274 1.44 55.26 -80.59
CA GLY A 274 1.16 55.27 -82.03
C GLY A 274 0.99 53.88 -82.67
N TYR A 275 0.68 52.85 -81.88
CA TYR A 275 0.45 51.50 -82.42
C TYR A 275 -0.89 51.39 -83.16
N PHE A 276 -1.91 52.11 -82.70
CA PHE A 276 -3.18 52.22 -83.40
C PHE A 276 -3.12 53.38 -84.39
N ASN A 277 -2.88 53.06 -85.66
CA ASN A 277 -2.91 54.03 -86.76
C ASN A 277 -4.28 54.00 -87.42
N ASP A 278 -4.78 55.16 -87.86
CA ASP A 278 -5.96 55.19 -88.73
C ASP A 278 -5.59 54.54 -90.06
N PRO A 279 -6.30 53.48 -90.51
CA PRO A 279 -6.03 52.86 -91.80
C PRO A 279 -6.08 53.87 -92.95
N VAL A 280 -6.87 54.93 -92.85
CA VAL A 280 -6.96 55.98 -93.87
C VAL A 280 -5.70 56.86 -93.88
N GLU A 281 -5.22 57.28 -92.70
CA GLU A 281 -4.00 58.09 -92.59
C GLU A 281 -2.78 57.32 -93.13
N LYS A 282 -2.67 56.04 -92.75
CA LYS A 282 -1.59 55.17 -93.24
C LYS A 282 -1.69 54.91 -94.75
N ASP A 283 -2.89 54.74 -95.30
CA ASP A 283 -3.09 54.58 -96.74
C ASP A 283 -2.71 55.85 -97.51
N ILE A 284 -3.05 57.03 -96.98
CA ILE A 284 -2.63 58.32 -97.55
C ILE A 284 -1.10 58.44 -97.51
N GLU A 285 -0.46 58.12 -96.38
CA GLU A 285 0.99 58.21 -96.24
C GLU A 285 1.74 57.24 -97.14
N THR A 286 1.27 56.00 -97.24
CA THR A 286 1.98 54.93 -97.95
C THR A 286 1.66 54.87 -99.43
N ASN A 287 0.44 55.21 -99.85
CA ASN A 287 0.02 55.07 -101.24
C ASN A 287 -0.21 56.43 -101.92
N PHE A 288 -0.93 57.35 -101.28
CA PHE A 288 -1.29 58.63 -101.91
C PHE A 288 -0.12 59.60 -102.02
N PHE A 289 0.68 59.82 -100.97
CA PHE A 289 1.80 60.75 -101.03
C PHE A 289 2.87 60.33 -102.04
N PRO A 290 3.31 59.05 -102.12
CA PRO A 290 4.25 58.64 -103.16
C PRO A 290 3.68 58.82 -104.57
N TRP A 291 2.40 58.49 -104.78
CA TRP A 291 1.74 58.73 -106.05
C TRP A 291 1.68 60.22 -106.43
N LEU A 292 1.28 61.09 -105.50
CA LEU A 292 1.23 62.53 -105.70
C LEU A 292 2.62 63.11 -106.01
N MET A 293 3.63 62.71 -105.24
CA MET A 293 5.01 63.15 -105.46
C MET A 293 5.55 62.67 -106.81
N ALA A 294 5.20 61.45 -107.24
CA ALA A 294 5.56 60.94 -108.56
C ALA A 294 4.89 61.74 -109.69
N GLU A 295 3.61 62.08 -109.54
CA GLU A 295 2.87 62.88 -110.54
C GLU A 295 3.42 64.31 -110.61
N VAL A 296 3.68 64.95 -109.45
CA VAL A 296 4.34 66.27 -109.38
C VAL A 296 5.70 66.22 -110.06
N ASN A 297 6.51 65.19 -109.79
CA ASN A 297 7.81 65.05 -110.44
C ASN A 297 7.69 64.87 -111.96
N ASN A 298 6.71 64.11 -112.45
CA ASN A 298 6.42 63.97 -113.88
C ASN A 298 6.05 65.31 -114.53
N THR A 299 5.20 66.12 -113.87
CA THR A 299 4.86 67.46 -114.39
C THR A 299 6.06 68.40 -114.42
N LEU A 300 6.95 68.32 -113.42
CA LEU A 300 8.20 69.09 -113.39
C LEU A 300 9.16 68.63 -114.49
N GLU A 301 9.30 67.32 -114.73
CA GLU A 301 10.10 66.76 -115.81
C GLU A 301 9.57 67.18 -117.18
N ARG A 302 8.25 67.11 -117.41
CA ARG A 302 7.62 67.66 -118.63
C ARG A 302 7.89 69.15 -118.81
N ARG A 303 7.86 69.92 -117.72
CA ARG A 303 8.16 71.36 -117.77
C ARG A 303 9.64 71.63 -118.03
N TYR A 304 10.54 70.82 -117.46
CA TYR A 304 11.97 70.93 -117.65
C TYR A 304 12.38 70.55 -119.08
N THR A 305 11.86 69.45 -119.61
CA THR A 305 12.05 69.04 -121.01
C THR A 305 11.48 70.06 -121.98
N ALA A 306 10.29 70.62 -121.73
CA ALA A 306 9.74 71.70 -122.55
C ALA A 306 10.61 72.96 -122.53
N ARG A 307 11.18 73.33 -121.36
CA ARG A 307 12.14 74.44 -121.25
C ARG A 307 13.44 74.16 -121.98
N GLN A 308 14.01 72.96 -121.85
CA GLN A 308 15.21 72.55 -122.59
C GLN A 308 14.98 72.56 -124.10
N LEU A 309 13.82 72.09 -124.58
CA LEU A 309 13.46 72.17 -126.00
C LEU A 309 13.35 73.63 -126.46
N LEU A 310 12.71 74.50 -125.67
CA LEU A 310 12.65 75.93 -125.96
C LEU A 310 14.05 76.55 -126.02
N ASP A 311 14.92 76.25 -125.05
CA ASP A 311 16.30 76.74 -125.01
C ASP A 311 17.11 76.24 -126.22
N ASN A 312 16.93 74.99 -126.64
CA ASN A 312 17.54 74.44 -127.86
C ASN A 312 17.03 75.15 -129.12
N ILE A 313 15.72 75.40 -129.23
CA ILE A 313 15.15 76.15 -130.36
C ILE A 313 15.71 77.59 -130.38
N ILE A 314 15.80 78.25 -129.22
CA ILE A 314 16.41 79.59 -129.11
C ILE A 314 17.89 79.55 -129.54
N HIS A 315 18.64 78.51 -129.13
CA HIS A 315 20.03 78.33 -129.50
C HIS A 315 20.23 78.08 -131.00
N ASP A 316 19.39 77.25 -131.62
CA ASP A 316 19.43 76.97 -133.05
C ASP A 316 19.09 78.21 -133.88
N VAL A 317 18.04 78.97 -133.50
CA VAL A 317 17.72 80.26 -134.13
C VAL A 317 18.85 81.29 -133.94
N ALA A 318 19.51 81.30 -132.78
CA ALA A 318 20.66 82.17 -132.54
C ALA A 318 21.89 81.77 -133.39
N LYS A 319 22.11 80.46 -133.60
CA LYS A 319 23.15 79.94 -134.52
C LYS A 319 22.86 80.29 -135.97
N GLU A 320 21.64 80.03 -136.47
CA GLU A 320 21.26 80.40 -137.84
C GLU A 320 21.44 81.91 -138.07
N ARG A 321 21.07 82.76 -137.09
CA ARG A 321 21.33 84.20 -137.18
C ARG A 321 22.81 84.55 -137.15
N LEU A 322 23.64 83.84 -136.38
CA LEU A 322 25.09 84.04 -136.35
C LEU A 322 25.75 83.61 -137.67
N GLU A 323 25.30 82.50 -138.28
CA GLU A 323 25.77 82.03 -139.59
C GLU A 323 25.35 83.01 -140.70
N GLY A 324 24.11 83.47 -140.70
CA GLY A 324 23.67 84.54 -141.61
C GLY A 324 24.47 85.85 -141.44
N PHE A 325 24.87 86.20 -140.21
CA PHE A 325 25.77 87.34 -139.97
C PHE A 325 27.20 87.09 -140.45
N LYS A 326 27.69 85.85 -140.44
CA LYS A 326 29.02 85.50 -140.96
C LYS A 326 29.05 85.52 -142.48
N GLU A 327 28.00 85.03 -143.15
CA GLU A 327 27.83 85.15 -144.61
C GLU A 327 27.71 86.62 -145.04
N ALA A 328 26.95 87.44 -144.30
CA ALA A 328 26.84 88.88 -144.56
C ALA A 328 28.15 89.67 -144.29
N LYS A 329 29.14 89.09 -143.60
CA LYS A 329 30.45 89.68 -143.35
C LYS A 329 31.56 89.16 -144.27
N SER A 330 31.32 88.08 -145.01
CA SER A 330 32.16 87.65 -146.13
C SER A 330 31.86 88.40 -147.43
N ASP A 331 30.74 89.14 -147.46
CA ASP A 331 30.33 89.99 -148.58
C ASP A 331 30.59 91.50 -148.34
N GLU A 332 31.47 91.83 -147.36
CA GLU A 332 32.20 93.11 -147.29
C GLU A 332 33.29 93.18 -148.38
#